data_AF-A0A5K1BMS3-F1
#
_entry.id   AF-A0A5K1BMS3-F1
#
_cell.length_a   1.000
_cell.length_b   1.000
_cell.length_c   1.000
_cell.angle_alpha   90.00
_cell.angle_beta   90.00
_cell.angle_gamma   90.00
#
_symmetry.space_group_name_H-M   'P 1'
#
loop_
_entity.id
_entity.type
_entity.pdbx_description
1 polymer ?
#
loop_
_entity_poly.entity_id
_entity_poly.type
_entity_poly.pdbx_seq_one_letter_code
_entity_poly.pdbx_strand_id
1 'polypeptide(L)' 'VLQHAKPLTQLPLVGPVFLPPVNVTSVAKVAVRGATDPAFPPGVVDVFSILRYGQ' A
#
# COMPACT_ATOMS: atom_id res chain seq x y z
N VAL A 1 -28.01 18.51 20.98
CA VAL A 1 -26.65 18.98 20.65
C VAL A 1 -25.98 18.20 19.50
N LEU A 2 -26.47 17.02 19.08
CA LEU A 2 -26.03 16.37 17.83
C LEU A 2 -27.22 15.72 17.09
N GLN A 3 -28.12 16.52 16.53
CA GLN A 3 -29.30 16.03 15.78
C GLN A 3 -29.00 15.77 14.29
N HIS A 4 -27.78 16.08 13.82
CA HIS A 4 -27.35 16.00 12.42
C HIS A 4 -26.00 15.30 12.22
N ALA A 5 -25.52 14.53 13.21
CA ALA A 5 -24.30 13.75 13.03
C ALA A 5 -24.57 12.67 11.98
N LYS A 6 -24.01 12.83 10.78
CA LYS A 6 -24.06 11.84 9.71
C LYS A 6 -23.25 10.62 10.17
N PRO A 7 -23.84 9.42 10.29
CA PRO A 7 -23.09 8.27 10.78
C PRO A 7 -21.94 7.98 9.82
N LEU A 8 -20.72 7.90 10.37
CA LEU A 8 -19.49 7.56 9.63
C LEU A 8 -19.47 6.09 9.15
N THR A 9 -20.60 5.38 9.18
CA THR A 9 -20.74 3.98 8.76
C THR A 9 -20.41 3.74 7.28
N GLN A 10 -20.30 4.81 6.48
CA GLN A 10 -19.94 4.74 5.06
C GLN A 10 -18.46 5.05 4.78
N LEU A 11 -17.65 5.37 5.81
CA LEU A 11 -16.21 5.22 5.67
C LEU A 11 -15.96 3.71 5.56
N PRO A 12 -15.37 3.22 4.45
CA PRO A 12 -15.13 1.80 4.30
C PRO A 12 -14.24 1.36 5.45
N LEU A 13 -14.84 0.69 6.43
CA LEU A 13 -14.14 0.14 7.60
C LEU A 13 -13.13 -0.92 7.17
N VAL A 14 -13.15 -1.34 5.90
CA VAL A 14 -12.19 -2.19 5.21
C VAL A 14 -11.90 -1.56 3.84
N GLY A 15 -10.66 -1.17 3.58
CA GLY A 15 -10.32 -0.43 2.36
C GLY A 15 -9.00 0.36 2.47
N PRO A 16 -8.80 1.42 1.66
CA PRO A 16 -7.54 2.17 1.53
C PRO A 16 -6.92 2.66 2.85
N VAL A 17 -7.73 2.76 3.91
CA VAL A 17 -7.30 3.14 5.27
C VAL A 17 -6.38 2.10 5.91
N PHE A 18 -6.43 0.83 5.50
CA PHE A 18 -5.55 -0.23 6.03
C PHE A 18 -4.27 -0.47 5.23
N LEU A 19 -4.06 0.24 4.12
CA LEU A 19 -2.79 0.15 3.40
C LEU A 19 -1.79 1.09 4.08
N PRO A 20 -0.65 0.57 4.56
CA PRO A 20 0.35 1.43 5.18
C PRO A 20 0.91 2.41 4.14
N PRO A 21 1.21 3.66 4.53
CA PRO A 21 1.84 4.60 3.61
C PRO A 21 3.22 4.08 3.19
N VAL A 22 3.54 4.20 1.90
CA VAL A 22 4.84 3.82 1.34
C VAL A 22 5.56 5.03 0.76
N ASN A 23 6.88 5.06 0.93
CA ASN A 23 7.72 6.10 0.34
C ASN A 23 7.91 5.83 -1.16
N VAL A 24 7.78 6.85 -2.01
CA VAL A 24 8.00 6.74 -3.47
C VAL A 24 9.39 6.20 -3.84
N THR A 25 10.39 6.47 -3.01
CA THR A 25 11.75 5.92 -3.17
C THR A 25 11.77 4.41 -2.99
N SER A 26 10.97 3.89 -2.06
CA SER A 26 10.81 2.46 -1.81
C SER A 26 10.15 1.77 -3.01
N VAL A 27 9.12 2.40 -3.59
CA VAL A 27 8.47 1.94 -4.83
C VAL A 27 9.47 1.89 -5.99
N ALA A 28 10.29 2.93 -6.16
CA ALA A 28 11.30 2.97 -7.21
C ALA A 28 12.34 1.86 -7.06
N LYS A 29 12.85 1.64 -5.84
CA LYS A 29 13.79 0.53 -5.55
C LYS A 29 13.20 -0.83 -5.92
N VAL A 30 11.95 -1.08 -5.53
CA VAL A 30 11.28 -2.36 -5.80
C VAL A 30 10.97 -2.53 -7.28
N ALA A 31 10.59 -1.46 -7.99
CA ALA A 31 10.38 -1.50 -9.43
C ALA A 31 11.67 -1.82 -10.20
N VAL A 32 12.78 -1.16 -9.84
CA VAL A 32 14.09 -1.45 -10.43
C VAL A 32 14.48 -2.90 -10.15
N ARG A 33 14.37 -3.33 -8.88
CA ARG A 33 14.70 -4.70 -8.49
C ARG A 33 13.86 -5.73 -9.24
N GLY A 34 12.54 -5.53 -9.35
CA GLY A 34 11.66 -6.42 -10.11
C GLY A 34 11.95 -6.47 -11.61
N ALA A 35 12.54 -5.41 -12.17
CA ALA A 35 12.96 -5.38 -13.56
C ALA A 35 14.34 -6.01 -13.80
N THR A 36 15.23 -6.01 -12.81
CA THR A 36 16.65 -6.39 -12.99
C THR A 36 17.09 -7.65 -12.26
N ASP A 37 16.47 -7.98 -11.12
CA ASP A 37 16.84 -9.11 -10.27
C ASP A 37 16.04 -10.35 -10.70
N PRO A 38 16.69 -11.37 -11.31
CA PRO A 38 16.00 -12.58 -11.76
C PRO A 38 15.47 -13.43 -10.60
N ALA A 39 15.91 -13.18 -9.36
CA ALA A 39 15.37 -13.84 -8.17
C ALA A 39 14.16 -13.10 -7.57
N PHE A 40 13.79 -11.93 -8.10
CA PHE A 40 12.62 -11.20 -7.63
C PHE A 40 11.32 -11.97 -8.00
N PRO A 41 10.38 -12.14 -7.06
CA PRO A 41 9.16 -12.91 -7.33
C PRO A 41 8.35 -12.30 -8.50
N PRO A 42 7.92 -13.11 -9.48
CA PRO A 42 7.08 -12.62 -10.57
C PRO A 42 5.65 -12.32 -10.08
N GLY A 43 4.98 -11.39 -10.75
CA GLY A 43 3.57 -11.09 -10.51
C GLY A 43 3.33 -9.68 -9.96
N VAL A 44 2.20 -9.51 -9.28
CA VAL A 44 1.78 -8.21 -8.72
C VAL A 44 2.49 -7.95 -7.40
N VAL A 45 3.10 -6.78 -7.27
CA VAL A 45 3.73 -6.31 -6.03
C VAL A 45 2.73 -5.44 -5.28
N ASP A 46 2.33 -5.88 -4.09
CA ASP A 46 1.47 -5.10 -3.20
C ASP A 46 2.25 -4.17 -2.26
N VAL A 47 1.54 -3.35 -1.50
CA VAL A 47 2.12 -2.36 -0.58
C VAL A 47 2.96 -3.01 0.52
N PHE A 48 2.58 -4.19 1.00
CA PHE A 48 3.34 -4.92 2.02
C PHE A 48 4.65 -5.50 1.44
N SER A 49 4.61 -5.94 0.19
CA SER A 49 5.77 -6.37 -0.58
C SER A 49 6.72 -5.22 -0.85
N ILE A 50 6.19 -4.01 -1.12
CA ILE A 50 7.01 -2.80 -1.21
C ILE A 50 7.75 -2.54 0.10
N LEU A 51 7.06 -2.61 1.25
CA LEU A 51 7.69 -2.42 2.56
C LEU A 51 8.78 -3.47 2.85
N ARG A 52 8.58 -4.71 2.37
CA ARG A 52 9.55 -5.80 2.53
C ARG A 52 10.79 -5.64 1.65
N TYR A 53 10.60 -5.27 0.38
CA TYR A 53 11.68 -5.29 -0.61
C TYR A 53 12.31 -3.92 -0.87
N GLY A 54 11.70 -2.83 -0.39
CA GLY A 54 12.10 -1.47 -0.69
C GLY A 54 12.95 -0.79 0.39
N GLN A 55 13.56 -1.60 1.26
CA GLN A 55 14.68 -1.19 2.13
C GLN A 55 15.88 -0.81 1.26
#